data_AF-A0A8C8I0H0-F1
#
_entry.id   AF-A0A8C8I0H0-F1
#
_cell.length_a   1.000
_cell.length_b   1.000
_cell.length_c   1.000
_cell.angle_alpha   90.00
_cell.angle_beta   90.00
_cell.angle_gamma   90.00
#
_symmetry.space_group_name_H-M   'P 1'
#
loop_
_entity.id
_entity.type
_entity.pdbx_description
1 polymer ?
#
loop_
_entity_poly.entity_id
_entity_poly.type
_entity_poly.pdbx_seq_one_letter_code
_entity_poly.pdbx_strand_id
1 'polypeptide(L)'
;RPPFFLVKSLHVYNTILSPIQEAIETFKEALKLKSDFIDAYKSLGQAYRELGDFEAAMESFQKALMLNQNHIQSLQLRGMMLYHHGSLQEAVGNFKRCLQLEPYNEVCQYMKGLSHVSMGQFYEGIKAQTKVMLNDPLLGQKASSEYLKVKYLREYSRYLHSHLDKPVAEYNVDQDLPGNFKNHWAKHLPFLIEDYEEQPGLQPHIKDVLPQNFESYNIEVQKLICAADHLGALMQYDTPGFLPNRRIHRAMGLATLEVMQAMQRTWSNSKVRVNGKTRQMQWRDMFDIAVKWRRIADPDQPVLWLDQMPARSLSRGFNNHINLIRGQIINIRYLAYFDNILNFIKDRILVYHRAYNPRGLLEVRQALENVNTVEDLLPIMKVIRTQDHSVCSDGVYLCGLRVGNMLFSVETQTTEERTQQYQSEIESIYKDLTAKGKALMLSTELGDADAVCNLILSLVYYFCNLMPLSRGSSVVAYSVVMGALMASGKEVIGRIPKGKLVDFEAMTTHSPDSFIARHIHFLPSVAGTFPTTRTMIEVLNTDSTSHCPKKS
;
A
#
# COMPACT_ATOMS: atom_id res chain seq x y z
N ARG A 1 -33.97 -37.23 9.78
CA ARG A 1 -32.88 -36.85 8.84
C ARG A 1 -33.43 -35.67 8.04
N PRO A 2 -32.80 -34.48 8.00
CA PRO A 2 -31.37 -34.18 8.10
C PRO A 2 -31.03 -33.21 9.26
N PRO A 3 -29.74 -32.92 9.54
CA PRO A 3 -29.43 -31.53 9.91
C PRO A 3 -28.09 -30.98 9.40
N PHE A 4 -28.15 -29.72 8.97
CA PHE A 4 -27.22 -28.62 9.28
C PHE A 4 -25.70 -28.88 9.20
N PHE A 5 -25.11 -28.59 8.05
CA PHE A 5 -23.69 -28.21 7.91
C PHE A 5 -23.56 -27.07 6.88
N LEU A 6 -23.83 -25.83 7.32
CA LEU A 6 -23.44 -24.61 6.59
C LEU A 6 -23.46 -23.33 7.46
N VAL A 7 -23.56 -23.45 8.79
CA VAL A 7 -23.77 -22.30 9.69
C VAL A 7 -22.52 -21.91 10.50
N LYS A 8 -21.47 -22.73 10.56
CA LYS A 8 -20.27 -22.41 11.38
C LYS A 8 -19.27 -21.45 10.70
N SER A 9 -19.10 -21.51 9.38
CA SER A 9 -18.23 -20.58 8.63
C SER A 9 -18.84 -19.18 8.54
N LEU A 10 -20.17 -19.08 8.40
CA LEU A 10 -20.88 -17.80 8.47
C LEU A 10 -20.88 -17.20 9.88
N HIS A 11 -20.81 -18.02 10.94
CA HIS A 11 -20.83 -17.51 12.30
C HIS A 11 -19.55 -16.71 12.59
N VAL A 12 -18.37 -17.25 12.29
CA VAL A 12 -17.07 -16.56 12.52
C VAL A 12 -16.92 -15.31 11.66
N TYR A 13 -17.35 -15.37 10.39
CA TYR A 13 -17.41 -14.21 9.51
C TYR A 13 -18.36 -13.13 10.05
N ASN A 14 -19.50 -13.54 10.62
CA ASN A 14 -20.41 -12.65 11.34
C ASN A 14 -19.84 -12.18 12.69
N THR A 15 -19.02 -12.94 13.41
CA THR A 15 -18.53 -12.60 14.77
C THR A 15 -17.46 -11.51 14.79
N ILE A 16 -16.85 -11.14 13.65
CA ILE A 16 -15.81 -10.09 13.60
C ILE A 16 -16.22 -8.87 12.76
N LEU A 17 -17.07 -9.05 11.73
CA LEU A 17 -17.95 -7.95 11.28
C LEU A 17 -18.88 -7.51 12.41
N SER A 18 -19.22 -8.42 13.34
CA SER A 18 -20.04 -8.19 14.53
C SER A 18 -19.54 -7.03 15.38
N PRO A 19 -18.32 -6.92 15.92
CA PRO A 19 -17.96 -5.82 16.79
C PRO A 19 -18.06 -4.43 16.13
N ILE A 20 -17.68 -4.28 14.85
CA ILE A 20 -17.80 -2.97 14.17
C ILE A 20 -19.25 -2.70 13.76
N GLN A 21 -19.97 -3.71 13.26
CA GLN A 21 -21.39 -3.58 12.90
C GLN A 21 -22.27 -3.39 14.14
N GLU A 22 -21.99 -4.09 15.23
CA GLU A 22 -22.59 -3.93 16.56
C GLU A 22 -22.23 -2.58 17.15
N ALA A 23 -20.99 -2.10 17.01
CA ALA A 23 -20.63 -0.74 17.40
C ALA A 23 -21.47 0.27 16.59
N ILE A 24 -21.64 0.06 15.29
CA ILE A 24 -22.50 0.90 14.45
C ILE A 24 -23.95 0.87 14.94
N GLU A 25 -24.53 -0.31 15.19
CA GLU A 25 -25.90 -0.41 15.69
C GLU A 25 -26.04 0.19 17.10
N THR A 26 -25.07 -0.02 17.98
CA THR A 26 -25.03 0.57 19.33
C THR A 26 -25.00 2.10 19.26
N PHE A 27 -24.17 2.68 18.39
CA PHE A 27 -24.13 4.13 18.23
C PHE A 27 -25.40 4.67 17.57
N LYS A 28 -26.01 3.93 16.63
CA LYS A 28 -27.33 4.29 16.09
C LYS A 28 -28.41 4.26 17.17
N GLU A 29 -28.41 3.27 18.07
CA GLU A 29 -29.32 3.23 19.21
C GLU A 29 -29.09 4.38 20.19
N ALA A 30 -27.83 4.69 20.50
CA ALA A 30 -27.48 5.86 21.30
C ALA A 30 -28.03 7.15 20.67
N LEU A 31 -28.00 7.27 19.34
CA LEU A 31 -28.56 8.40 18.61
C LEU A 31 -30.10 8.42 18.58
N LYS A 32 -30.76 7.26 18.67
CA LYS A 32 -32.22 7.21 18.87
C LYS A 32 -32.61 7.75 20.25
N LEU A 33 -31.81 7.46 21.27
CA LEU A 33 -32.04 7.96 22.63
C LEU A 33 -31.64 9.44 22.77
N LYS A 34 -30.56 9.84 22.12
CA LYS A 34 -30.02 11.20 22.15
C LYS A 34 -29.53 11.62 20.76
N SER A 35 -30.39 12.31 20.01
CA SER A 35 -30.13 12.69 18.62
C SER A 35 -29.02 13.73 18.43
N ASP A 36 -28.67 14.48 19.48
CA ASP A 36 -27.60 15.48 19.51
C ASP A 36 -26.28 14.94 20.10
N PHE A 37 -26.10 13.62 20.16
CA PHE A 37 -24.89 13.01 20.72
C PHE A 37 -23.71 13.03 19.72
N ILE A 38 -22.92 14.11 19.76
CA ILE A 38 -21.78 14.37 18.86
C ILE A 38 -20.77 13.20 18.81
N ASP A 39 -20.40 12.63 19.97
CA ASP A 39 -19.40 11.55 20.03
C ASP A 39 -19.89 10.25 19.40
N ALA A 40 -21.20 9.98 19.40
CA ALA A 40 -21.76 8.84 18.69
C ALA A 40 -21.63 9.03 17.17
N TYR A 41 -21.91 10.22 16.63
CA TYR A 41 -21.68 10.51 15.21
C TYR A 41 -20.20 10.44 14.83
N LYS A 42 -19.29 10.96 15.66
CA LYS A 42 -17.84 10.82 15.46
C LYS A 42 -17.44 9.34 15.40
N SER A 43 -17.92 8.53 16.34
CA SER A 43 -17.57 7.11 16.43
C SER A 43 -18.17 6.30 15.29
N LEU A 44 -19.39 6.62 14.84
CA LEU A 44 -19.97 6.07 13.61
C LEU A 44 -19.11 6.38 12.39
N GLY A 45 -18.67 7.64 12.24
CA GLY A 45 -17.82 8.04 11.13
C GLY A 45 -16.52 7.25 11.09
N GLN A 46 -15.91 7.01 12.26
CA GLN A 46 -14.72 6.17 12.38
C GLN A 46 -15.01 4.70 12.06
N ALA A 47 -16.12 4.15 12.55
CA ALA A 47 -16.52 2.77 12.26
C ALA A 47 -16.76 2.55 10.76
N TYR A 48 -17.46 3.46 10.09
CA TYR A 48 -17.65 3.42 8.63
C TYR A 48 -16.33 3.55 7.86
N ARG A 49 -15.40 4.39 8.34
CA ARG A 49 -14.04 4.47 7.81
C ARG A 49 -13.32 3.12 7.89
N GLU A 50 -13.40 2.42 9.02
CA GLU A 50 -12.80 1.07 9.17
C GLU A 50 -13.49 0.03 8.27
N LEU A 51 -14.77 0.21 7.95
CA LEU A 51 -15.48 -0.61 6.95
C LEU A 51 -15.16 -0.23 5.49
N GLY A 52 -14.44 0.86 5.25
CA GLY A 52 -14.17 1.36 3.90
C GLY A 52 -15.33 2.15 3.28
N ASP A 53 -16.39 2.45 4.04
CA ASP A 53 -17.55 3.21 3.55
C ASP A 53 -17.28 4.73 3.67
N PHE A 54 -16.81 5.31 2.56
CA PHE A 54 -16.43 6.72 2.52
C PHE A 54 -17.63 7.66 2.72
N GLU A 55 -18.75 7.38 2.06
CA GLU A 55 -19.92 8.26 2.07
C GLU A 55 -20.58 8.27 3.46
N ALA A 56 -20.80 7.10 4.06
CA ALA A 56 -21.40 7.01 5.40
C ALA A 56 -20.49 7.62 6.48
N ALA A 57 -19.17 7.47 6.33
CA ALA A 57 -18.21 8.11 7.22
C ALA A 57 -18.28 9.64 7.12
N MET A 58 -18.30 10.18 5.91
CA MET A 58 -18.39 11.62 5.65
C MET A 58 -19.72 12.21 6.15
N GLU A 59 -20.84 11.53 5.93
CA GLU A 59 -22.15 11.94 6.45
C GLU A 59 -22.14 12.01 7.98
N SER A 60 -21.57 11.00 8.63
CA SER A 60 -21.48 10.93 10.09
C SER A 60 -20.63 12.06 10.67
N PHE A 61 -19.45 12.33 10.08
CA PHE A 61 -18.63 13.47 10.50
C PHE A 61 -19.31 14.82 10.22
N GLN A 62 -20.03 14.95 9.11
CA GLN A 62 -20.79 16.16 8.80
C GLN A 62 -21.90 16.39 9.83
N LYS A 63 -22.64 15.36 10.25
CA LYS A 63 -23.65 15.47 11.32
C LYS A 63 -23.05 15.91 12.65
N ALA A 64 -21.90 15.35 13.04
CA ALA A 64 -21.17 15.78 14.22
C ALA A 64 -20.81 17.28 14.16
N LEU A 65 -20.36 17.76 12.99
CA LEU A 65 -20.00 19.17 12.78
C LEU A 65 -21.19 20.10 12.62
N MET A 66 -22.36 19.62 12.20
CA MET A 66 -23.60 20.39 12.21
C MET A 66 -24.08 20.67 13.64
N LEU A 67 -23.92 19.69 14.54
CA LEU A 67 -24.22 19.85 15.97
C LEU A 67 -23.20 20.75 16.68
N ASN A 68 -21.91 20.60 16.35
CA ASN A 68 -20.86 21.48 16.85
C ASN A 68 -19.79 21.73 15.78
N GLN A 69 -19.85 22.92 15.19
CA GLN A 69 -18.94 23.36 14.12
C GLN A 69 -17.47 23.46 14.57
N ASN A 70 -17.23 23.52 15.87
CA ASN A 70 -15.90 23.63 16.48
C ASN A 70 -15.43 22.31 17.09
N HIS A 71 -16.06 21.17 16.76
CA HIS A 71 -15.64 19.88 17.27
C HIS A 71 -14.35 19.38 16.59
N ILE A 72 -13.22 19.58 17.28
CA ILE A 72 -11.86 19.41 16.74
C ILE A 72 -11.60 17.99 16.26
N GLN A 73 -12.00 16.97 17.02
CA GLN A 73 -11.79 15.57 16.65
C GLN A 73 -12.53 15.20 15.35
N SER A 74 -13.75 15.73 15.15
CA SER A 74 -14.48 15.51 13.90
C SER A 74 -13.85 16.23 12.71
N LEU A 75 -13.35 17.46 12.90
CA LEU A 75 -12.58 18.17 11.86
C LEU A 75 -11.33 17.41 11.46
N GLN A 76 -10.57 16.92 12.44
CA GLN A 76 -9.36 16.14 12.21
C GLN A 76 -9.67 14.83 11.45
N LEU A 77 -10.62 14.03 11.94
CA LEU A 77 -10.97 12.74 11.33
C LEU A 77 -11.55 12.90 9.93
N ARG A 78 -12.41 13.90 9.70
CA ARG A 78 -12.93 14.23 8.37
C ARG A 78 -11.82 14.70 7.42
N GLY A 79 -10.90 15.53 7.90
CA GLY A 79 -9.73 15.96 7.12
C GLY A 79 -8.85 14.78 6.71
N MET A 80 -8.59 13.84 7.63
CA MET A 80 -7.85 12.61 7.33
C MET A 80 -8.60 11.73 6.32
N MET A 81 -9.92 11.64 6.44
CA MET A 81 -10.77 10.90 5.50
C MET A 81 -10.66 11.46 4.08
N LEU A 82 -10.76 12.78 3.95
CA LEU A 82 -10.60 13.49 2.68
C LEU A 82 -9.19 13.33 2.09
N TYR A 83 -8.14 13.39 2.93
CA TYR A 83 -6.77 13.11 2.51
C TYR A 83 -6.63 11.70 1.93
N HIS A 84 -7.13 10.69 2.64
CA HIS A 84 -7.08 9.30 2.18
C HIS A 84 -7.95 9.03 0.96
N HIS A 85 -8.96 9.86 0.69
CA HIS A 85 -9.75 9.79 -0.54
C HIS A 85 -9.06 10.46 -1.74
N GLY A 86 -8.09 11.35 -1.49
CA GLY A 86 -7.42 12.17 -2.50
C GLY A 86 -7.97 13.59 -2.64
N SER A 87 -8.97 13.99 -1.85
CA SER A 87 -9.53 15.34 -1.80
C SER A 87 -8.67 16.29 -0.95
N LEU A 88 -7.43 16.54 -1.40
CA LEU A 88 -6.39 17.22 -0.62
C LEU A 88 -6.76 18.68 -0.26
N GLN A 89 -7.38 19.42 -1.17
CA GLN A 89 -7.75 20.82 -0.92
C GLN A 89 -8.81 20.94 0.19
N GLU A 90 -9.82 20.07 0.16
CA GLU A 90 -10.86 19.99 1.21
C GLU A 90 -10.28 19.52 2.55
N ALA A 91 -9.32 18.58 2.52
CA ALA A 91 -8.60 18.14 3.70
C ALA A 91 -7.85 19.31 4.37
N VAL A 92 -7.13 20.13 3.57
CA VAL A 92 -6.46 21.34 4.06
C VAL A 92 -7.44 22.32 4.70
N GLY A 93 -8.65 22.48 4.15
CA GLY A 93 -9.70 23.30 4.75
C GLY A 93 -10.05 22.85 6.18
N ASN A 94 -10.24 21.55 6.38
CA ASN A 94 -10.53 20.96 7.69
C ASN A 94 -9.35 21.13 8.67
N PHE A 95 -8.11 20.88 8.23
CA PHE A 95 -6.94 21.05 9.08
C PHE A 95 -6.68 22.52 9.43
N LYS A 96 -6.91 23.45 8.50
CA LYS A 96 -6.85 24.90 8.80
C LYS A 96 -7.89 25.27 9.86
N ARG A 97 -9.11 24.75 9.78
CA ARG A 97 -10.14 24.99 10.80
C ARG A 97 -9.76 24.38 12.15
N CYS A 98 -9.25 23.16 12.18
CA CYS A 98 -8.70 22.53 13.38
C CYS A 98 -7.63 23.42 14.04
N LEU A 99 -6.68 23.92 13.25
CA LEU A 99 -5.58 24.78 13.73
C LEU A 99 -6.00 26.20 14.13
N GLN A 100 -7.15 26.69 13.67
CA GLN A 100 -7.74 27.92 14.19
C GLN A 100 -8.25 27.76 15.62
N LEU A 101 -8.74 26.57 15.96
CA LEU A 101 -9.29 26.24 17.28
C LEU A 101 -8.18 25.78 18.25
N GLU A 102 -7.26 24.95 17.77
CA GLU A 102 -6.07 24.49 18.50
C GLU A 102 -4.80 24.75 17.67
N PRO A 103 -4.14 25.91 17.85
CA PRO A 103 -2.96 26.30 17.06
C PRO A 103 -1.76 25.36 17.17
N TYR A 104 -1.70 24.53 18.22
CA TYR A 104 -0.61 23.59 18.51
C TYR A 104 -1.02 22.12 18.26
N ASN A 105 -2.18 21.87 17.63
CA ASN A 105 -2.60 20.52 17.31
C ASN A 105 -1.64 19.88 16.29
N GLU A 106 -0.82 18.94 16.77
CA GLU A 106 0.27 18.34 16.03
C GLU A 106 -0.21 17.54 14.81
N VAL A 107 -1.28 16.75 14.97
CA VAL A 107 -1.82 15.91 13.89
C VAL A 107 -2.36 16.77 12.76
N CYS A 108 -3.15 17.80 13.08
CA CYS A 108 -3.67 18.71 12.06
C CYS A 108 -2.54 19.48 11.35
N GLN A 109 -1.49 19.87 12.09
CA GLN A 109 -0.34 20.55 11.52
C GLN A 109 0.48 19.64 10.59
N TYR A 110 0.72 18.39 11.00
CA TYR A 110 1.38 17.36 10.20
C TYR A 110 0.59 17.07 8.92
N MET A 111 -0.70 16.76 9.05
CA MET A 111 -1.56 16.40 7.92
C MET A 111 -1.78 17.58 6.96
N LYS A 112 -1.81 18.83 7.45
CA LYS A 112 -1.80 20.03 6.61
C LYS A 112 -0.53 20.10 5.77
N GLY A 113 0.64 19.91 6.39
CA GLY A 113 1.93 19.95 5.69
C GLY A 113 2.04 18.86 4.64
N LEU A 114 1.65 17.64 4.99
CA LEU A 114 1.58 16.50 4.09
C LEU A 114 0.64 16.75 2.90
N SER A 115 -0.55 17.29 3.14
CA SER A 115 -1.52 17.60 2.08
C SER A 115 -0.98 18.63 1.09
N HIS A 116 -0.30 19.68 1.58
CA HIS A 116 0.34 20.68 0.73
C HIS A 116 1.46 20.07 -0.14
N VAL A 117 2.31 19.20 0.43
CA VAL A 117 3.37 18.51 -0.33
C VAL A 117 2.79 17.58 -1.39
N SER A 118 1.75 16.83 -1.07
CA SER A 118 1.04 15.99 -2.04
C SER A 118 0.44 16.82 -3.20
N MET A 119 0.06 18.07 -2.93
CA MET A 119 -0.38 19.03 -3.96
C MET A 119 0.79 19.71 -4.72
N GLY A 120 2.04 19.50 -4.31
CA GLY A 120 3.22 20.19 -4.84
C GLY A 120 3.38 21.64 -4.37
N GLN A 121 2.71 22.01 -3.27
CA GLN A 121 2.81 23.31 -2.60
C GLN A 121 3.89 23.23 -1.50
N PHE A 122 5.15 23.18 -1.90
CA PHE A 122 6.27 22.84 -1.00
C PHE A 122 6.53 23.93 0.04
N TYR A 123 6.30 25.21 -0.28
CA TYR A 123 6.49 26.29 0.69
C TYR A 123 5.57 26.14 1.92
N GLU A 124 4.26 26.03 1.69
CA GLU A 124 3.29 25.86 2.77
C GLU A 124 3.44 24.49 3.45
N GLY A 125 3.85 23.46 2.70
CA GLY A 125 4.16 22.13 3.22
C GLY A 125 5.30 22.13 4.24
N ILE A 126 6.47 22.61 3.84
CA ILE A 126 7.68 22.67 4.68
C ILE A 126 7.49 23.62 5.85
N LYS A 127 6.82 24.76 5.64
CA LYS A 127 6.44 25.67 6.74
C LYS A 127 5.60 24.94 7.78
N ALA A 128 4.63 24.15 7.34
CA ALA A 128 3.76 23.43 8.26
C ALA A 128 4.52 22.34 9.03
N GLN A 129 5.36 21.57 8.34
CA GLN A 129 6.23 20.53 8.91
C GLN A 129 7.22 21.10 9.93
N THR A 130 7.85 22.24 9.60
CA THR A 130 8.79 22.93 10.50
C THR A 130 8.12 23.30 11.82
N LYS A 131 6.85 23.73 11.78
CA LYS A 131 6.10 24.04 13.00
C LYS A 131 5.90 22.82 13.91
N VAL A 132 5.72 21.62 13.36
CA VAL A 132 5.66 20.38 14.15
C VAL A 132 7.02 20.10 14.80
N MET A 133 8.12 20.29 14.06
CA MET A 133 9.47 20.06 14.57
C MET A 133 9.87 21.01 15.71
N LEU A 134 9.28 22.21 15.78
CA LEU A 134 9.53 23.16 16.86
C LEU A 134 8.94 22.71 18.21
N ASN A 135 7.96 21.80 18.20
CA ASN A 135 7.37 21.24 19.42
C ASN A 135 8.16 20.01 19.88
N ASP A 136 9.44 20.19 20.19
CA ASP A 136 10.34 19.10 20.60
C ASP A 136 9.83 18.44 21.90
N PRO A 137 9.68 17.09 21.94
CA PRO A 137 9.33 16.40 23.18
C PRO A 137 10.33 16.69 24.28
N LEU A 138 9.84 16.94 25.49
CA LEU A 138 10.69 17.15 26.65
C LEU A 138 11.53 15.90 26.96
N LEU A 139 12.67 16.08 27.63
CA LEU A 139 13.54 14.97 28.02
C LEU A 139 12.75 13.91 28.82
N GLY A 140 12.77 12.66 28.34
CA GLY A 140 12.03 11.54 28.95
C GLY A 140 10.59 11.37 28.44
N GLN A 141 10.06 12.31 27.66
CA GLN A 141 8.78 12.16 26.98
C GLN A 141 8.97 11.35 25.69
N LYS A 142 8.10 10.36 25.47
CA LYS A 142 8.07 9.62 24.21
C LYS A 142 7.56 10.53 23.10
N ALA A 143 8.36 10.70 22.05
CA ALA A 143 7.96 11.40 20.84
C ALA A 143 6.70 10.77 20.22
N SER A 144 5.81 11.61 19.70
CA SER A 144 4.65 11.17 18.92
C SER A 144 5.08 10.58 17.58
N SER A 145 4.18 9.84 16.94
CA SER A 145 4.41 9.27 15.60
C SER A 145 4.61 10.37 14.57
N GLU A 146 3.80 11.43 14.64
CA GLU A 146 3.82 12.58 13.74
C GLU A 146 5.14 13.35 13.87
N TYR A 147 5.62 13.58 15.09
CA TYR A 147 6.92 14.22 15.33
C TYR A 147 8.08 13.40 14.75
N LEU A 148 8.05 12.07 14.88
CA LEU A 148 9.08 11.20 14.31
C LEU A 148 9.07 11.26 12.77
N LYS A 149 7.88 11.20 12.16
CA LYS A 149 7.71 11.20 10.70
C LYS A 149 8.03 12.54 10.06
N VAL A 150 7.71 13.65 10.72
CA VAL A 150 7.76 14.98 10.09
C VAL A 150 9.17 15.38 9.65
N LYS A 151 10.21 14.93 10.37
CA LYS A 151 11.61 15.21 10.04
C LYS A 151 11.99 14.57 8.69
N TYR A 152 11.65 13.30 8.50
CA TYR A 152 11.85 12.61 7.22
C TYR A 152 11.00 13.23 6.12
N LEU A 153 9.74 13.55 6.41
CA LEU A 153 8.84 14.16 5.43
C LEU A 153 9.36 15.53 4.96
N ARG A 154 9.92 16.35 5.85
CA ARG A 154 10.54 17.64 5.51
C ARG A 154 11.71 17.47 4.56
N GLU A 155 12.65 16.59 4.89
CA GLU A 155 13.82 16.34 4.04
C GLU A 155 13.41 15.74 2.69
N TYR A 156 12.44 14.84 2.68
CA TYR A 156 11.89 14.30 1.44
C TYR A 156 11.17 15.37 0.61
N SER A 157 10.46 16.30 1.25
CA SER A 157 9.79 17.43 0.57
C SER A 157 10.80 18.38 -0.07
N ARG A 158 11.92 18.65 0.60
CA ARG A 158 13.06 19.42 0.07
C ARG A 158 13.72 18.73 -1.12
N TYR A 159 13.97 17.43 -0.99
CA TYR A 159 14.48 16.61 -2.09
C TYR A 159 13.54 16.66 -3.31
N LEU A 160 12.24 16.42 -3.12
CA LEU A 160 11.24 16.50 -4.19
C LEU A 160 11.21 17.88 -4.85
N HIS A 161 11.26 18.96 -4.07
CA HIS A 161 11.30 20.32 -4.60
C HIS A 161 12.53 20.54 -5.49
N SER A 162 13.73 20.16 -5.03
CA SER A 162 14.97 20.31 -5.80
C SER A 162 15.05 19.45 -7.08
N HIS A 163 14.17 18.46 -7.23
CA HIS A 163 14.07 17.57 -8.39
C HIS A 163 12.76 17.77 -9.17
N LEU A 164 11.99 18.82 -8.87
CA LEU A 164 10.65 19.02 -9.40
C LEU A 164 10.63 19.13 -10.94
N ASP A 165 11.61 19.86 -11.49
CA ASP A 165 11.73 20.16 -12.92
C ASP A 165 12.72 19.25 -13.67
N LYS A 166 13.32 18.29 -12.98
CA LYS A 166 14.24 17.31 -13.60
C LYS A 166 13.47 16.16 -14.24
N PRO A 167 14.01 15.52 -15.29
CA PRO A 167 13.41 14.31 -15.85
C PRO A 167 13.27 13.20 -14.81
N VAL A 168 12.11 12.53 -14.77
CA VAL A 168 11.81 11.42 -13.84
C VAL A 168 12.75 10.22 -14.05
N ALA A 169 13.38 10.13 -15.21
CA ALA A 169 14.41 9.13 -15.49
C ALA A 169 15.69 9.34 -14.65
N GLU A 170 16.00 10.57 -14.29
CA GLU A 170 17.19 10.94 -13.48
C GLU A 170 16.90 10.90 -11.97
N TYR A 171 15.63 10.76 -11.60
CA TYR A 171 15.16 10.66 -10.22
C TYR A 171 15.38 9.26 -9.65
N ASN A 172 16.16 9.15 -8.56
CA ASN A 172 16.37 7.89 -7.85
C ASN A 172 16.60 8.09 -6.33
N VAL A 173 15.51 8.25 -5.58
CA VAL A 173 15.53 8.36 -4.10
C VAL A 173 16.36 7.28 -3.42
N ASP A 174 16.35 6.06 -3.96
CA ASP A 174 17.05 4.96 -3.32
C ASP A 174 18.58 5.07 -3.45
N GLN A 175 19.07 5.80 -4.45
CA GLN A 175 20.49 6.16 -4.59
C GLN A 175 20.81 7.52 -3.96
N ASP A 176 19.90 8.48 -4.09
CA ASP A 176 20.14 9.87 -3.70
C ASP A 176 20.06 10.09 -2.18
N LEU A 177 19.23 9.33 -1.47
CA LEU A 177 19.08 9.47 -0.02
C LEU A 177 19.94 8.45 0.76
N PRO A 178 20.57 8.87 1.88
CA PRO A 178 21.41 7.98 2.69
C PRO A 178 20.68 6.71 3.16
N GLY A 179 21.38 5.58 3.18
CA GLY A 179 20.84 4.29 3.64
C GLY A 179 20.28 4.34 5.07
N ASN A 180 20.96 5.02 6.00
CA ASN A 180 20.49 5.17 7.38
C ASN A 180 19.20 6.01 7.47
N PHE A 181 19.08 7.07 6.66
CA PHE A 181 17.85 7.86 6.54
C PHE A 181 16.68 6.97 6.11
N LYS A 182 16.86 6.22 5.02
CA LYS A 182 15.86 5.28 4.49
C LYS A 182 15.45 4.23 5.51
N ASN A 183 16.42 3.63 6.20
CA ASN A 183 16.17 2.59 7.21
C ASN A 183 15.40 3.14 8.42
N HIS A 184 15.79 4.29 8.95
CA HIS A 184 15.10 4.87 10.10
C HIS A 184 13.69 5.33 9.74
N TRP A 185 13.52 5.92 8.55
CA TRP A 185 12.22 6.35 8.05
C TRP A 185 11.25 5.17 7.91
N ALA A 186 11.70 4.07 7.26
CA ALA A 186 10.89 2.88 7.05
C ALA A 186 10.49 2.18 8.38
N LYS A 187 11.33 2.28 9.41
CA LYS A 187 11.11 1.67 10.74
C LYS A 187 10.47 2.61 11.77
N HIS A 188 10.14 3.86 11.39
CA HIS A 188 9.65 4.90 12.29
C HIS A 188 10.56 5.14 13.51
N LEU A 189 11.88 5.10 13.30
CA LEU A 189 12.87 5.37 14.34
C LEU A 189 13.10 6.88 14.51
N PRO A 190 13.57 7.33 15.68
CA PRO A 190 14.03 8.70 15.88
C PRO A 190 15.04 9.14 14.82
N PHE A 191 14.91 10.41 14.40
CA PHE A 191 15.84 11.07 13.49
C PHE A 191 17.13 11.41 14.24
N LEU A 192 17.93 10.38 14.51
CA LEU A 192 19.23 10.43 15.17
C LEU A 192 20.24 9.80 14.21
N ILE A 193 20.58 10.56 13.17
CA ILE A 193 21.48 10.13 12.11
C ILE A 193 22.72 11.01 12.22
N GLU A 194 23.84 10.39 12.58
CA GLU A 194 25.14 11.04 12.59
C GLU A 194 25.54 11.43 11.16
N ASP A 195 26.17 12.60 11.01
CA ASP A 195 26.67 13.13 9.75
C ASP A 195 25.62 13.24 8.61
N TYR A 196 24.35 13.48 8.97
CA TYR A 196 23.30 13.72 7.98
C TYR A 196 23.40 15.13 7.39
N GLU A 197 23.65 15.21 6.08
CA GLU A 197 23.53 16.45 5.31
C GLU A 197 22.07 16.73 4.94
N GLU A 198 21.57 17.89 5.35
CA GLU A 198 20.23 18.34 4.97
C GLU A 198 20.08 18.48 3.46
N GLN A 199 18.91 18.10 2.94
CA GLN A 199 18.58 18.27 1.53
C GLN A 199 18.57 19.75 1.13
N PRO A 200 18.72 20.12 -0.15
CA PRO A 200 18.69 21.52 -0.55
C PRO A 200 17.43 22.24 -0.04
N GLY A 201 17.58 23.45 0.48
CA GLY A 201 16.43 24.29 0.86
C GLY A 201 15.57 24.64 -0.37
N LEU A 202 14.41 25.27 -0.14
CA LEU A 202 13.56 25.73 -1.23
C LEU A 202 14.31 26.72 -2.13
N GLN A 203 14.50 26.33 -3.39
CA GLN A 203 15.16 27.14 -4.41
C GLN A 203 14.21 28.19 -4.99
N PRO A 204 14.56 29.49 -4.98
CA PRO A 204 13.65 30.56 -5.47
C PRO A 204 13.22 30.43 -6.93
N HIS A 205 14.05 29.78 -7.76
CA HIS A 205 13.78 29.59 -9.18
C HIS A 205 12.84 28.41 -9.47
N ILE A 206 12.67 27.48 -8.52
CA ILE A 206 11.75 26.34 -8.66
C ILE A 206 10.42 26.72 -8.00
N LYS A 207 9.41 26.98 -8.83
CA LYS A 207 8.07 27.35 -8.35
C LYS A 207 7.28 26.12 -7.89
N ASP A 208 6.39 26.32 -6.93
CA ASP A 208 5.41 25.30 -6.53
C ASP A 208 4.55 24.86 -7.73
N VAL A 209 3.97 23.67 -7.62
CA VAL A 209 3.09 23.11 -8.65
C VAL A 209 1.78 23.88 -8.69
N LEU A 210 1.35 24.24 -9.90
CA LEU A 210 0.07 24.93 -10.11
C LEU A 210 -1.04 23.88 -10.34
N PRO A 211 -2.25 24.10 -9.80
CA PRO A 211 -3.40 23.27 -10.12
C PRO A 211 -3.66 23.27 -11.63
N GLN A 212 -3.87 22.09 -12.20
CA GLN A 212 -4.27 21.92 -13.61
C GLN A 212 -5.74 21.53 -13.69
N ASN A 213 -6.46 22.19 -14.59
CA ASN A 213 -7.85 21.84 -14.92
C ASN A 213 -7.84 20.73 -15.97
N PHE A 214 -8.75 19.77 -15.86
CA PHE A 214 -8.84 18.64 -16.78
C PHE A 214 -8.99 19.08 -18.24
N GLU A 215 -9.77 20.14 -18.48
CA GLU A 215 -10.07 20.68 -19.81
C GLU A 215 -8.87 21.39 -20.46
N SER A 216 -7.84 21.73 -19.68
CA SER A 216 -6.62 22.36 -20.19
C SER A 216 -5.72 21.37 -20.95
N TYR A 217 -5.87 20.07 -20.67
CA TYR A 217 -5.17 19.03 -21.40
C TYR A 217 -5.76 18.83 -22.79
N ASN A 218 -4.92 18.45 -23.76
CA ASN A 218 -5.41 18.04 -25.07
C ASN A 218 -6.23 16.74 -24.97
N ILE A 219 -7.04 16.46 -26.00
CA ILE A 219 -7.99 15.34 -25.98
C ILE A 219 -7.32 13.96 -25.78
N GLU A 220 -6.11 13.76 -26.28
CA GLU A 220 -5.39 12.50 -26.13
C GLU A 220 -4.89 12.30 -24.70
N VAL A 221 -4.45 13.37 -24.04
CA VAL A 221 -4.07 13.34 -22.63
C VAL A 221 -5.29 13.18 -21.73
N GLN A 222 -6.43 13.81 -22.05
CA GLN A 222 -7.69 13.58 -21.33
C GLN A 222 -8.11 12.11 -21.40
N LYS A 223 -8.05 11.48 -22.59
CA LYS A 223 -8.30 10.04 -22.76
C LYS A 223 -7.33 9.19 -21.94
N LEU A 224 -6.05 9.56 -21.92
CA LEU A 224 -5.02 8.88 -21.12
C LEU A 224 -5.34 8.94 -19.62
N ILE A 225 -5.73 10.11 -19.11
CA ILE A 225 -6.13 10.30 -17.70
C ILE A 225 -7.34 9.43 -17.37
N CYS A 226 -8.39 9.43 -18.22
CA CYS A 226 -9.57 8.61 -17.98
C CYS A 226 -9.29 7.10 -18.05
N ALA A 227 -8.40 6.67 -18.95
CA ALA A 227 -7.96 5.28 -18.99
C ALA A 227 -7.21 4.91 -17.71
N ALA A 228 -6.32 5.78 -17.22
CA ALA A 228 -5.61 5.57 -15.97
C ALA A 228 -6.56 5.51 -14.76
N ASP A 229 -7.50 6.45 -14.62
CA ASP A 229 -8.47 6.44 -13.52
C ASP A 229 -9.29 5.15 -13.51
N HIS A 230 -9.72 4.69 -14.70
CA HIS A 230 -10.44 3.43 -14.84
C HIS A 230 -9.59 2.23 -14.42
N LEU A 231 -8.39 2.06 -15.01
CA LEU A 231 -7.50 0.93 -14.71
C LEU A 231 -7.11 0.90 -13.23
N GLY A 232 -6.80 2.07 -12.64
CA GLY A 232 -6.48 2.20 -11.24
C GLY A 232 -7.63 1.82 -10.31
N ALA A 233 -8.86 2.21 -10.65
CA ALA A 233 -10.04 1.84 -9.89
C ALA A 233 -10.32 0.32 -9.93
N LEU A 234 -9.90 -0.40 -10.98
CA LEU A 234 -10.01 -1.87 -11.03
C LEU A 234 -9.12 -2.55 -9.98
N MET A 235 -8.04 -1.91 -9.55
CA MET A 235 -7.12 -2.41 -8.51
C MET A 235 -7.62 -2.18 -7.09
N GLN A 236 -8.70 -1.41 -6.92
CA GLN A 236 -9.28 -1.17 -5.60
C GLN A 236 -9.86 -2.47 -5.05
N TYR A 237 -9.39 -2.88 -3.89
CA TYR A 237 -10.03 -3.96 -3.14
C TYR A 237 -11.45 -3.53 -2.72
N ASP A 238 -12.44 -4.35 -3.08
CA ASP A 238 -13.81 -4.27 -2.59
C ASP A 238 -13.94 -5.11 -1.31
N THR A 239 -13.22 -4.70 -0.27
CA THR A 239 -13.19 -5.33 1.05
C THR A 239 -13.14 -4.29 2.17
N PRO A 240 -13.70 -4.60 3.36
CA PRO A 240 -13.61 -3.71 4.52
C PRO A 240 -12.15 -3.33 4.85
N GLY A 241 -11.95 -2.09 5.29
CA GLY A 241 -10.63 -1.57 5.67
C GLY A 241 -9.81 -0.95 4.53
N PHE A 242 -10.37 -0.87 3.32
CA PHE A 242 -9.79 -0.18 2.18
C PHE A 242 -10.69 0.97 1.71
N LEU A 243 -10.16 2.19 1.77
CA LEU A 243 -10.83 3.37 1.25
C LEU A 243 -10.43 3.63 -0.21
N PRO A 244 -11.38 4.03 -1.07
CA PRO A 244 -11.04 4.46 -2.42
C PRO A 244 -10.19 5.73 -2.35
N ASN A 245 -9.04 5.73 -3.03
CA ASN A 245 -8.15 6.88 -3.13
C ASN A 245 -7.95 7.24 -4.61
N ARG A 246 -8.60 8.32 -5.06
CA ARG A 246 -8.59 8.73 -6.47
C ARG A 246 -7.18 9.04 -6.98
N ARG A 247 -6.35 9.65 -6.13
CA ARG A 247 -4.97 10.02 -6.45
C ARG A 247 -4.11 8.77 -6.67
N ILE A 248 -4.23 7.78 -5.79
CA ILE A 248 -3.52 6.50 -5.93
C ILE A 248 -4.06 5.73 -7.14
N HIS A 249 -5.38 5.67 -7.36
CA HIS A 249 -5.95 5.01 -8.55
C HIS A 249 -5.34 5.58 -9.83
N ARG A 250 -5.36 6.90 -10.00
CA ARG A 250 -4.74 7.53 -11.16
C ARG A 250 -3.26 7.19 -11.31
N ALA A 251 -2.49 7.29 -10.23
CA ALA A 251 -1.07 6.99 -10.25
C ALA A 251 -0.78 5.56 -10.72
N MET A 252 -1.53 4.59 -10.19
CA MET A 252 -1.29 3.17 -10.50
C MET A 252 -1.85 2.77 -11.87
N GLY A 253 -2.91 3.45 -12.34
CA GLY A 253 -3.35 3.36 -13.73
C GLY A 253 -2.34 3.92 -14.73
N LEU A 254 -1.74 5.09 -14.43
CA LEU A 254 -0.64 5.65 -15.24
C LEU A 254 0.58 4.74 -15.22
N ALA A 255 0.94 4.18 -14.06
CA ALA A 255 2.00 3.19 -13.94
C ALA A 255 1.76 1.96 -14.81
N THR A 256 0.53 1.44 -14.82
CA THR A 256 0.13 0.28 -15.63
C THR A 256 0.32 0.56 -17.11
N LEU A 257 -0.17 1.70 -17.58
CA LEU A 257 -0.02 2.14 -18.97
C LEU A 257 1.45 2.35 -19.34
N GLU A 258 2.25 2.91 -18.44
CA GLU A 258 3.67 3.13 -18.68
C GLU A 258 4.46 1.81 -18.72
N VAL A 259 4.17 0.86 -17.82
CA VAL A 259 4.74 -0.50 -17.83
C VAL A 259 4.38 -1.21 -19.14
N MET A 260 3.11 -1.16 -19.55
CA MET A 260 2.66 -1.71 -20.83
C MET A 260 3.49 -1.14 -21.99
N GLN A 261 3.58 0.19 -22.08
CA GLN A 261 4.33 0.87 -23.14
C GLN A 261 5.84 0.57 -23.08
N ALA A 262 6.42 0.41 -21.89
CA ALA A 262 7.83 0.05 -21.71
C ALA A 262 8.12 -1.39 -22.15
N MET A 263 7.23 -2.33 -21.84
CA MET A 263 7.36 -3.72 -22.25
C MET A 263 7.17 -3.91 -23.75
N GLN A 264 6.17 -3.28 -24.36
CA GLN A 264 5.97 -3.29 -25.82
C GLN A 264 7.19 -2.75 -26.57
N ARG A 265 7.81 -1.65 -26.07
CA ARG A 265 9.08 -1.13 -26.62
C ARG A 265 10.21 -2.14 -26.48
N THR A 266 10.32 -2.81 -25.34
CA THR A 266 11.36 -3.81 -25.07
C THR A 266 11.22 -5.04 -25.98
N TRP A 267 9.99 -5.51 -26.20
CA TRP A 267 9.70 -6.65 -27.08
C TRP A 267 9.80 -6.33 -28.58
N SER A 268 9.65 -5.07 -28.97
CA SER A 268 9.90 -4.60 -30.35
C SER A 268 11.38 -4.30 -30.66
N ASN A 269 12.31 -4.82 -29.85
CA ASN A 269 13.76 -4.65 -29.97
C ASN A 269 14.29 -3.23 -29.71
N SER A 270 13.60 -2.42 -28.90
CA SER A 270 14.15 -1.15 -28.43
C SER A 270 15.03 -1.35 -27.20
N LYS A 271 16.21 -0.72 -27.18
CA LYS A 271 17.02 -0.59 -25.96
C LYS A 271 16.49 0.59 -25.13
N VAL A 272 16.54 0.49 -23.81
CA VAL A 272 16.15 1.57 -22.89
C VAL A 272 17.38 2.37 -22.49
N ARG A 273 17.23 3.69 -22.35
CA ARG A 273 18.30 4.56 -21.83
C ARG A 273 18.12 4.75 -20.33
N VAL A 274 19.08 4.27 -19.55
CA VAL A 274 19.12 4.42 -18.09
C VAL A 274 20.43 5.10 -17.72
N ASN A 275 20.38 6.22 -17.00
CA ASN A 275 21.55 7.00 -16.58
C ASN A 275 22.51 7.31 -17.75
N GLY A 276 21.95 7.70 -18.90
CA GLY A 276 22.72 8.02 -20.10
C GLY A 276 23.22 6.82 -20.92
N LYS A 277 23.20 5.60 -20.38
CA LYS A 277 23.64 4.36 -21.05
C LYS A 277 22.46 3.59 -21.65
N THR A 278 22.64 3.09 -22.86
CA THR A 278 21.62 2.34 -23.59
C THR A 278 21.79 0.83 -23.32
N ARG A 279 20.89 0.24 -22.53
CA ARG A 279 20.89 -1.19 -22.17
C ARG A 279 19.51 -1.83 -22.36
N GLN A 280 19.44 -3.16 -22.32
CA GLN A 280 18.14 -3.83 -22.25
C GLN A 280 17.49 -3.53 -20.90
N MET A 281 16.17 -3.31 -20.92
CA MET A 281 15.37 -3.20 -19.71
C MET A 281 15.56 -4.48 -18.89
N GLN A 282 15.74 -4.33 -17.58
CA GLN A 282 15.75 -5.43 -16.63
C GLN A 282 14.42 -5.45 -15.87
N TRP A 283 14.14 -6.54 -15.15
CA TRP A 283 12.95 -6.65 -14.32
C TRP A 283 12.82 -5.47 -13.36
N ARG A 284 13.93 -5.03 -12.75
CA ARG A 284 13.91 -3.91 -11.79
C ARG A 284 13.47 -2.60 -12.41
N ASP A 285 13.91 -2.31 -13.63
CA ASP A 285 13.49 -1.09 -14.34
C ASP A 285 11.98 -1.07 -14.57
N MET A 286 11.38 -2.24 -14.84
CA MET A 286 9.94 -2.39 -15.02
C MET A 286 9.17 -2.12 -13.71
N PHE A 287 9.63 -2.66 -12.59
CA PHE A 287 9.01 -2.39 -11.28
C PHE A 287 9.24 -0.95 -10.81
N ASP A 288 10.40 -0.36 -11.12
CA ASP A 288 10.74 1.02 -10.76
C ASP A 288 9.77 2.04 -11.34
N ILE A 289 9.18 1.78 -12.52
CA ILE A 289 8.10 2.62 -13.09
C ILE A 289 6.95 2.74 -12.09
N ALA A 290 6.42 1.60 -11.63
CA ALA A 290 5.30 1.57 -10.71
C ALA A 290 5.68 2.07 -9.30
N VAL A 291 6.91 1.80 -8.84
CA VAL A 291 7.44 2.34 -7.58
C VAL A 291 7.48 3.87 -7.59
N LYS A 292 7.94 4.49 -8.68
CA LYS A 292 8.01 5.95 -8.80
C LYS A 292 6.63 6.60 -8.70
N TRP A 293 5.65 6.09 -9.46
CA TRP A 293 4.26 6.56 -9.37
C TRP A 293 3.70 6.40 -7.96
N ARG A 294 3.84 5.21 -7.34
CA ARG A 294 3.35 4.98 -5.98
C ARG A 294 4.00 5.92 -4.97
N ARG A 295 5.31 6.17 -5.08
CA ARG A 295 6.08 7.00 -4.15
C ARG A 295 5.67 8.48 -4.23
N ILE A 296 5.39 9.00 -5.43
CA ILE A 296 4.90 10.37 -5.63
C ILE A 296 3.41 10.49 -5.24
N ALA A 297 2.63 9.41 -5.39
CA ALA A 297 1.21 9.36 -5.11
C ALA A 297 0.83 9.46 -3.62
N ASP A 298 1.74 9.15 -2.69
CA ASP A 298 1.49 9.32 -1.26
C ASP A 298 2.83 9.38 -0.50
N PRO A 299 3.35 10.59 -0.25
CA PRO A 299 4.66 10.81 0.39
C PRO A 299 4.68 10.49 1.90
N ASP A 300 3.52 10.22 2.53
CA ASP A 300 3.45 9.80 3.95
C ASP A 300 4.07 8.41 4.16
N GLN A 301 3.95 7.55 3.14
CA GLN A 301 4.40 6.17 3.20
C GLN A 301 5.68 5.98 2.37
N PRO A 302 6.85 5.83 3.01
CA PRO A 302 8.07 5.53 2.28
C PRO A 302 7.95 4.19 1.57
N VAL A 303 8.05 4.22 0.24
CA VAL A 303 8.17 3.04 -0.62
C VAL A 303 9.61 2.96 -1.07
N LEU A 304 10.39 2.10 -0.42
CA LEU A 304 11.84 1.99 -0.57
C LEU A 304 12.23 0.53 -0.80
N TRP A 305 13.23 0.31 -1.64
CA TRP A 305 13.79 -1.02 -1.86
C TRP A 305 14.57 -1.51 -0.63
N LEU A 306 14.15 -2.64 -0.07
CA LEU A 306 14.74 -3.19 1.15
C LEU A 306 16.16 -3.69 0.92
N ASP A 307 16.46 -4.20 -0.27
CA ASP A 307 17.79 -4.66 -0.65
C ASP A 307 18.81 -3.52 -0.82
N GLN A 308 18.35 -2.26 -0.81
CA GLN A 308 19.19 -1.06 -0.82
C GLN A 308 19.30 -0.39 0.56
N MET A 309 18.94 -1.12 1.62
CA MET A 309 19.13 -0.72 3.02
C MET A 309 20.53 -1.12 3.51
N PRO A 310 21.06 -0.48 4.59
CA PRO A 310 22.35 -0.85 5.16
C PRO A 310 22.40 -2.32 5.57
N ALA A 311 23.52 -3.01 5.29
CA ALA A 311 23.68 -4.45 5.50
C ALA A 311 23.33 -4.90 6.94
N ARG A 312 23.66 -4.10 7.96
CA ARG A 312 23.29 -4.38 9.37
C ARG A 312 21.78 -4.51 9.59
N SER A 313 20.97 -3.86 8.76
CA SER A 313 19.52 -3.94 8.80
C SER A 313 18.98 -5.22 8.16
N LEU A 314 19.69 -5.77 7.17
CA LEU A 314 19.33 -7.01 6.48
C LEU A 314 19.88 -8.25 7.20
N SER A 315 21.05 -8.15 7.85
CA SER A 315 21.67 -9.26 8.58
C SER A 315 20.88 -9.69 9.82
N ARG A 316 20.13 -8.77 10.44
CA ARG A 316 19.16 -9.09 11.50
C ARG A 316 17.78 -9.48 10.96
N GLY A 317 17.57 -9.42 9.65
CA GLY A 317 16.27 -9.49 9.00
C GLY A 317 15.55 -8.14 9.00
N PHE A 318 15.01 -7.75 7.85
CA PHE A 318 13.98 -6.72 7.77
C PHE A 318 12.61 -7.40 7.73
N ASN A 319 11.90 -7.37 8.86
CA ASN A 319 10.66 -8.11 9.06
C ASN A 319 9.45 -7.23 8.77
N ASN A 320 8.52 -7.75 7.97
CA ASN A 320 7.19 -7.18 7.87
C ASN A 320 6.25 -7.96 8.80
N HIS A 321 5.79 -7.31 9.88
CA HIS A 321 4.88 -7.93 10.84
C HIS A 321 3.43 -7.74 10.40
N ILE A 322 2.79 -8.84 10.03
CA ILE A 322 1.34 -8.88 9.81
C ILE A 322 0.69 -9.34 11.10
N ASN A 323 0.13 -8.38 11.83
CA ASN A 323 -0.57 -8.66 13.08
C ASN A 323 -2.01 -9.07 12.76
N LEU A 324 -2.36 -10.30 13.14
CA LEU A 324 -3.72 -10.81 13.00
C LEU A 324 -4.59 -10.30 14.14
N ILE A 325 -4.06 -10.35 15.37
CA ILE A 325 -4.72 -9.87 16.59
C ILE A 325 -3.74 -9.04 17.43
N ARG A 326 -4.18 -7.84 17.82
CA ARG A 326 -3.44 -6.93 18.71
C ARG A 326 -4.33 -6.50 19.88
N GLY A 327 -4.09 -7.06 21.06
CA GLY A 327 -4.98 -6.88 22.21
C GLY A 327 -6.37 -7.45 21.91
N GLN A 328 -7.42 -6.63 22.00
CA GLN A 328 -8.80 -6.98 21.63
C GLN A 328 -9.15 -6.62 20.18
N ILE A 329 -8.19 -6.13 19.40
CA ILE A 329 -8.42 -5.63 18.04
C ILE A 329 -7.99 -6.68 17.02
N ILE A 330 -8.91 -7.03 16.12
CA ILE A 330 -8.66 -7.94 15.01
C ILE A 330 -8.41 -7.12 13.75
N ASN A 331 -7.43 -7.54 12.95
CA ASN A 331 -7.13 -6.87 11.69
C ASN A 331 -8.17 -7.22 10.62
N ILE A 332 -9.09 -6.30 10.36
CA ILE A 332 -10.25 -6.52 9.48
C ILE A 332 -9.87 -6.89 8.04
N ARG A 333 -8.68 -6.47 7.58
CA ARG A 333 -8.21 -6.72 6.22
C ARG A 333 -8.00 -8.22 5.97
N TYR A 334 -7.43 -8.92 6.93
CA TYR A 334 -7.12 -10.34 6.80
C TYR A 334 -8.28 -11.25 7.26
N LEU A 335 -9.40 -10.66 7.69
CA LEU A 335 -10.53 -11.40 8.23
C LEU A 335 -11.11 -12.40 7.22
N ALA A 336 -11.28 -11.98 5.95
CA ALA A 336 -11.83 -12.85 4.91
C ALA A 336 -10.96 -14.09 4.65
N TYR A 337 -9.69 -14.03 5.05
CA TYR A 337 -8.71 -15.10 4.89
C TYR A 337 -8.39 -15.82 6.19
N PHE A 338 -9.08 -15.49 7.28
CA PHE A 338 -8.75 -16.00 8.60
C PHE A 338 -8.67 -17.52 8.64
N ASP A 339 -9.62 -18.24 8.00
CA ASP A 339 -9.60 -19.71 7.94
C ASP A 339 -8.37 -20.25 7.20
N ASN A 340 -8.00 -19.65 6.07
CA ASN A 340 -6.80 -20.04 5.31
C ASN A 340 -5.54 -19.81 6.14
N ILE A 341 -5.47 -18.68 6.84
CA ILE A 341 -4.36 -18.33 7.73
C ILE A 341 -4.29 -19.31 8.90
N LEU A 342 -5.42 -19.60 9.53
CA LEU A 342 -5.50 -20.52 10.66
C LEU A 342 -5.09 -21.94 10.25
N ASN A 343 -5.53 -22.40 9.08
CA ASN A 343 -5.10 -23.69 8.53
C ASN A 343 -3.61 -23.72 8.21
N PHE A 344 -3.08 -22.68 7.57
CA PHE A 344 -1.65 -22.53 7.34
C PHE A 344 -0.85 -22.60 8.66
N ILE A 345 -1.33 -21.93 9.70
CA ILE A 345 -0.74 -21.95 11.04
C ILE A 345 -0.74 -23.37 11.62
N LYS A 346 -1.89 -24.06 11.59
CA LYS A 346 -2.02 -25.45 12.06
C LYS A 346 -1.02 -26.36 11.34
N ASP A 347 -0.90 -26.22 10.03
CA ASP A 347 0.05 -26.98 9.22
C ASP A 347 1.50 -26.70 9.62
N ARG A 348 1.88 -25.43 9.82
CA ARG A 348 3.24 -25.08 10.28
C ARG A 348 3.55 -25.63 11.68
N ILE A 349 2.58 -25.60 12.60
CA ILE A 349 2.73 -26.21 13.94
C ILE A 349 2.98 -27.72 13.81
N LEU A 350 2.24 -28.42 12.93
CA LEU A 350 2.46 -29.84 12.68
C LEU A 350 3.83 -30.12 12.07
N VAL A 351 4.31 -29.29 11.14
CA VAL A 351 5.66 -29.41 10.56
C VAL A 351 6.73 -29.25 11.65
N TYR A 352 6.58 -28.27 12.54
CA TYR A 352 7.49 -28.08 13.67
C TYR A 352 7.55 -29.29 14.59
N HIS A 353 6.39 -29.80 15.03
CA HIS A 353 6.34 -30.94 15.93
C HIS A 353 6.90 -32.22 15.29
N ARG A 354 6.72 -32.41 13.97
CA ARG A 354 7.38 -33.53 13.25
C ARG A 354 8.90 -33.44 13.34
N ALA A 355 9.46 -32.24 13.23
CA ALA A 355 10.92 -32.04 13.23
C ALA A 355 11.54 -32.07 14.64
N TYR A 356 10.90 -31.44 15.63
CA TYR A 356 11.53 -31.16 16.94
C TYR A 356 10.90 -31.88 18.13
N ASN A 357 9.65 -32.34 18.03
CA ASN A 357 9.00 -33.08 19.11
C ASN A 357 7.99 -34.13 18.59
N PRO A 358 8.48 -35.20 17.94
CA PRO A 358 7.63 -36.18 17.27
C PRO A 358 6.74 -36.98 18.24
N ARG A 359 7.14 -37.10 19.52
CA ARG A 359 6.38 -37.85 20.54
C ARG A 359 5.06 -37.15 20.91
N GLY A 360 5.03 -35.82 20.90
CA GLY A 360 3.81 -35.03 21.18
C GLY A 360 2.93 -34.78 19.94
N LEU A 361 3.29 -35.29 18.77
CA LEU A 361 2.62 -34.95 17.50
C LEU A 361 1.15 -35.38 17.48
N LEU A 362 0.82 -36.53 18.07
CA LEU A 362 -0.57 -37.05 18.08
C LEU A 362 -1.47 -36.18 18.96
N GLU A 363 -1.01 -35.83 20.16
CA GLU A 363 -1.72 -34.94 21.09
C GLU A 363 -1.93 -33.55 20.48
N VAL A 364 -0.90 -32.99 19.85
CA VAL A 364 -0.98 -31.70 19.17
C VAL A 364 -1.94 -31.74 17.99
N ARG A 365 -1.93 -32.82 17.18
CA ARG A 365 -2.88 -32.97 16.08
C ARG A 365 -4.32 -32.96 16.58
N GLN A 366 -4.62 -33.71 17.64
CA GLN A 366 -5.95 -33.73 18.26
C GLN A 366 -6.34 -32.38 18.87
N ALA A 367 -5.38 -31.67 19.48
CA ALA A 367 -5.64 -30.33 20.00
C ALA A 367 -5.96 -29.32 18.88
N LEU A 368 -5.25 -29.38 17.74
CA LEU A 368 -5.45 -28.49 16.59
C LEU A 368 -6.80 -28.70 15.87
N GLU A 369 -7.41 -29.89 15.98
CA GLU A 369 -8.76 -30.14 15.47
C GLU A 369 -9.82 -29.29 16.17
N ASN A 370 -9.59 -28.92 17.43
CA ASN A 370 -10.53 -28.12 18.23
C ASN A 370 -10.28 -26.61 18.18
N VAL A 371 -9.24 -26.16 17.45
CA VAL A 371 -8.88 -24.74 17.32
C VAL A 371 -9.74 -24.06 16.27
N ASN A 372 -10.48 -23.01 16.67
CA ASN A 372 -11.30 -22.22 15.75
C ASN A 372 -10.93 -20.72 15.76
N THR A 373 -10.19 -20.28 16.77
CA THR A 373 -9.70 -18.91 16.93
C THR A 373 -8.18 -18.89 17.14
N VAL A 374 -7.57 -17.72 17.05
CA VAL A 374 -6.15 -17.54 17.36
C VAL A 374 -5.90 -17.71 18.86
N GLU A 375 -6.87 -17.38 19.71
CA GLU A 375 -6.82 -17.57 21.16
C GLU A 375 -6.77 -19.06 21.54
N ASP A 376 -7.48 -19.93 20.80
CA ASP A 376 -7.46 -21.38 21.00
C ASP A 376 -6.08 -22.00 20.77
N LEU A 377 -5.19 -21.32 20.03
CA LEU A 377 -3.81 -21.76 19.81
C LEU A 377 -2.90 -21.51 21.04
N LEU A 378 -3.26 -20.60 21.94
CA LEU A 378 -2.40 -20.19 23.05
C LEU A 378 -1.97 -21.35 23.97
N PRO A 379 -2.85 -22.30 24.35
CA PRO A 379 -2.46 -23.44 25.17
C PRO A 379 -1.46 -24.37 24.46
N ILE A 380 -1.65 -24.57 23.14
CA ILE A 380 -0.80 -25.43 22.31
C ILE A 380 0.60 -24.80 22.17
N MET A 381 0.64 -23.49 21.92
CA MET A 381 1.91 -22.77 21.76
C MET A 381 2.69 -22.58 23.05
N LYS A 382 2.05 -22.52 24.23
CA LYS A 382 2.77 -22.46 25.53
C LYS A 382 3.64 -23.68 25.79
N VAL A 383 3.29 -24.83 25.22
CA VAL A 383 4.09 -26.07 25.31
C VAL A 383 5.34 -25.98 24.43
N ILE A 384 5.30 -25.16 23.38
CA ILE A 384 6.45 -24.77 22.56
C ILE A 384 7.20 -23.66 23.33
N ARG A 385 8.07 -24.04 24.28
CA ARG A 385 8.97 -23.11 24.97
C ARG A 385 9.80 -22.34 23.94
N THR A 386 9.36 -21.14 23.59
CA THR A 386 10.03 -20.23 22.67
C THR A 386 10.88 -19.25 23.50
N GLN A 387 12.08 -19.69 23.88
CA GLN A 387 13.19 -18.75 23.82
C GLN A 387 13.59 -18.71 22.35
N ASP A 388 13.27 -17.61 21.68
CA ASP A 388 13.87 -17.14 20.42
C ASP A 388 13.94 -18.09 19.22
N HIS A 389 13.10 -19.13 19.15
CA HIS A 389 13.09 -20.04 18.00
C HIS A 389 11.73 -20.10 17.31
N SER A 390 11.69 -19.39 16.19
CA SER A 390 10.66 -19.28 15.19
C SER A 390 10.45 -20.60 14.41
N VAL A 391 9.21 -21.03 14.24
CA VAL A 391 8.87 -22.18 13.37
C VAL A 391 9.15 -21.82 11.92
N CYS A 392 10.06 -22.56 11.26
CA CYS A 392 10.63 -22.20 9.96
C CYS A 392 10.16 -23.12 8.81
N SER A 393 9.73 -22.50 7.72
CA SER A 393 9.78 -22.98 6.33
C SER A 393 9.45 -21.81 5.40
N ASP A 394 10.20 -21.61 4.32
CA ASP A 394 9.96 -20.60 3.27
C ASP A 394 9.98 -19.12 3.74
N GLY A 395 10.66 -18.86 4.86
CA GLY A 395 10.95 -17.51 5.36
C GLY A 395 9.72 -16.72 5.83
N VAL A 396 8.66 -17.43 6.20
CA VAL A 396 7.50 -16.90 6.94
C VAL A 396 7.52 -17.50 8.34
N TYR A 397 7.60 -16.65 9.36
CA TYR A 397 7.64 -17.05 10.77
C TYR A 397 6.33 -16.73 11.46
N LEU A 398 5.94 -17.63 12.36
CA LEU A 398 4.79 -17.45 13.23
C LEU A 398 5.27 -17.12 14.64
N CYS A 399 4.93 -15.92 15.12
CA CYS A 399 5.34 -15.43 16.43
C CYS A 399 4.10 -15.16 17.31
N GLY A 400 4.03 -15.84 18.46
CA GLY A 400 3.03 -15.61 19.51
C GLY A 400 3.71 -15.12 20.79
N LEU A 401 3.46 -13.87 21.19
CA LEU A 401 4.11 -13.24 22.36
C LEU A 401 3.07 -12.67 23.33
N ARG A 402 3.20 -12.97 24.62
CA ARG A 402 2.41 -12.27 25.66
C ARG A 402 2.94 -10.88 25.99
N VAL A 403 4.13 -10.53 25.54
CA VAL A 403 4.77 -9.24 25.85
C VAL A 403 4.23 -8.16 24.89
N GLY A 404 3.47 -7.20 25.41
CA GLY A 404 3.12 -5.96 24.69
C GLY A 404 1.86 -5.96 23.82
N ASN A 405 0.88 -6.84 24.08
CA ASN A 405 -0.42 -6.94 23.37
C ASN A 405 -0.36 -7.46 21.92
N MET A 406 0.44 -8.49 21.61
CA MET A 406 0.43 -9.10 20.26
C MET A 406 0.28 -10.63 20.32
N LEU A 407 -0.95 -11.10 20.16
CA LEU A 407 -1.29 -12.51 20.33
C LEU A 407 -0.77 -13.40 19.18
N PHE A 408 -0.71 -12.87 17.95
CA PHE A 408 -0.26 -13.64 16.79
C PHE A 408 0.21 -12.74 15.63
N SER A 409 1.36 -13.07 15.06
CA SER A 409 1.94 -12.35 13.93
C SER A 409 2.56 -13.29 12.90
N VAL A 410 2.47 -12.89 11.64
CA VAL A 410 3.17 -13.51 10.51
C VAL A 410 4.31 -12.57 10.13
N GLU A 411 5.54 -13.07 10.16
CA GLU A 411 6.74 -12.30 9.82
C GLU A 411 7.40 -12.84 8.57
N THR A 412 7.58 -11.99 7.55
CA THR A 412 8.40 -12.34 6.38
C THR A 412 9.79 -11.72 6.57
N GLN A 413 10.83 -12.57 6.66
CA GLN A 413 12.20 -12.10 6.81
C GLN A 413 12.87 -11.90 5.44
N THR A 414 13.42 -10.71 5.24
CA THR A 414 14.22 -10.36 4.05
C THR A 414 15.71 -10.27 4.43
N THR A 415 16.39 -11.41 4.40
CA THR A 415 17.86 -11.48 4.56
C THR A 415 18.57 -11.28 3.23
N GLU A 416 19.87 -10.98 3.28
CA GLU A 416 20.70 -10.83 2.08
C GLU A 416 20.74 -12.13 1.25
N GLU A 417 20.96 -13.27 1.91
CA GLU A 417 20.99 -14.60 1.27
C GLU A 417 19.67 -14.92 0.54
N ARG A 418 18.53 -14.71 1.19
CA ARG A 418 17.21 -14.90 0.57
C ARG A 418 17.02 -13.97 -0.62
N THR A 419 17.44 -12.71 -0.48
CA THR A 419 17.30 -11.71 -1.53
C THR A 419 18.11 -12.10 -2.77
N GLN A 420 19.35 -12.57 -2.60
CA GLN A 420 20.20 -13.04 -3.71
C GLN A 420 19.60 -14.25 -4.43
N GLN A 421 19.02 -15.21 -3.68
CA GLN A 421 18.35 -16.36 -4.27
C GLN A 421 17.15 -15.93 -5.13
N TYR A 422 16.28 -15.06 -4.59
CA TYR A 422 15.11 -14.56 -5.32
C TYR A 422 15.49 -13.69 -6.53
N GLN A 423 16.56 -12.90 -6.44
CA GLN A 423 17.06 -12.12 -7.57
C GLN A 423 17.47 -13.02 -8.74
N SER A 424 18.17 -14.11 -8.47
CA SER A 424 18.61 -15.08 -9.49
C SER A 424 17.41 -15.72 -10.22
N GLU A 425 16.38 -16.11 -9.47
CA GLU A 425 15.14 -16.68 -10.03
C GLU A 425 14.37 -15.66 -10.89
N ILE A 426 14.16 -14.45 -10.37
CA ILE A 426 13.45 -13.37 -11.06
C ILE A 426 14.17 -12.98 -12.36
N GLU A 427 15.50 -12.91 -12.34
CA GLU A 427 16.31 -12.61 -13.53
C GLU A 427 16.15 -13.67 -14.61
N SER A 428 16.16 -14.95 -14.23
CA SER A 428 15.93 -16.05 -15.18
C SER A 428 14.54 -15.96 -15.81
N ILE A 429 13.49 -15.80 -14.98
CA ILE A 429 12.10 -15.69 -15.46
C ILE A 429 11.93 -14.49 -16.38
N TYR A 430 12.53 -13.34 -16.03
CA TYR A 430 12.43 -12.13 -16.84
C TYR A 430 13.13 -12.26 -18.20
N LYS A 431 14.27 -12.96 -18.24
CA LYS A 431 14.97 -13.27 -19.49
C LYS A 431 14.09 -14.11 -20.42
N ASP A 432 13.46 -15.15 -19.88
CA ASP A 432 12.54 -16.01 -20.63
C ASP A 432 11.28 -15.25 -21.08
N LEU A 433 10.73 -14.40 -20.20
CA LEU A 433 9.59 -13.53 -20.50
C LEU A 433 9.92 -12.60 -21.67
N THR A 434 11.12 -12.01 -21.66
CA THR A 434 11.56 -11.11 -22.73
C THR A 434 11.76 -11.86 -24.04
N ALA A 435 12.32 -13.07 -24.01
CA ALA A 435 12.50 -13.89 -25.20
C ALA A 435 11.15 -14.29 -25.82
N LYS A 436 10.21 -14.79 -25.00
CA LYS A 436 8.86 -15.17 -25.46
C LYS A 436 8.02 -13.96 -25.88
N GLY A 437 8.11 -12.84 -25.18
CA GLY A 437 7.41 -11.61 -25.55
C GLY A 437 7.86 -11.06 -26.91
N LYS A 438 9.16 -11.17 -27.24
CA LYS A 438 9.68 -10.86 -28.58
C LYS A 438 9.13 -11.80 -29.65
N ALA A 439 9.04 -13.09 -29.35
CA ALA A 439 8.46 -14.08 -30.26
C ALA A 439 6.97 -13.79 -30.49
N LEU A 440 6.21 -13.47 -29.44
CA LEU A 440 4.79 -13.10 -29.51
C LEU A 440 4.53 -11.86 -30.38
N MET A 441 5.43 -10.89 -30.38
CA MET A 441 5.33 -9.72 -31.26
C MET A 441 5.53 -10.05 -32.75
N LEU A 442 6.15 -11.20 -33.05
CA LEU A 442 6.45 -11.66 -34.40
C LEU A 442 5.52 -12.79 -34.85
N SER A 443 4.87 -13.50 -33.92
CA SER A 443 4.00 -14.66 -34.18
C SER A 443 2.51 -14.30 -34.12
N THR A 444 1.69 -15.05 -34.86
CA THR A 444 0.21 -14.99 -34.82
C THR A 444 -0.42 -16.13 -34.02
N GLU A 445 0.39 -16.94 -33.33
CA GLU A 445 -0.08 -18.16 -32.64
C GLU A 445 -0.49 -17.90 -31.19
N LEU A 446 -1.69 -18.38 -30.80
CA LEU A 446 -2.27 -18.20 -29.46
C LEU A 446 -1.47 -18.87 -28.33
N GLY A 447 -0.70 -19.93 -28.62
CA GLY A 447 0.06 -20.69 -27.60
C GLY A 447 1.20 -19.90 -26.94
N ASP A 448 1.77 -18.91 -27.63
CA ASP A 448 2.82 -18.06 -27.09
C ASP A 448 2.28 -17.09 -26.02
N ALA A 449 1.01 -16.70 -26.14
CA ALA A 449 0.39 -15.74 -25.23
C ALA A 449 0.19 -16.32 -23.82
N ASP A 450 -0.22 -17.59 -23.70
CA ASP A 450 -0.44 -18.23 -22.40
C ASP A 450 0.88 -18.54 -21.69
N ALA A 451 1.93 -18.90 -22.45
CA ALA A 451 3.27 -19.04 -21.89
C ALA A 451 3.83 -17.70 -21.35
N VAL A 452 3.56 -16.58 -22.04
CA VAL A 452 3.90 -15.23 -21.57
C VAL A 452 3.12 -14.90 -20.30
N CYS A 453 1.81 -15.19 -20.23
CA CYS A 453 1.01 -15.00 -19.02
C CYS A 453 1.58 -15.76 -17.82
N ASN A 454 1.94 -17.04 -17.99
CA ASN A 454 2.50 -17.84 -16.92
C ASN A 454 3.81 -17.26 -16.38
N LEU A 455 4.70 -16.79 -17.26
CA LEU A 455 5.95 -16.13 -16.85
C LEU A 455 5.72 -14.82 -16.11
N ILE A 456 4.73 -14.01 -16.54
CA ILE A 456 4.32 -12.79 -15.82
C ILE A 456 3.86 -13.14 -14.40
N LEU A 457 3.04 -14.17 -14.27
CA LEU A 457 2.48 -14.61 -12.99
C LEU A 457 3.57 -15.19 -12.07
N SER A 458 4.52 -15.96 -12.62
CA SER A 458 5.70 -16.43 -11.88
C SER A 458 6.58 -15.28 -11.40
N LEU A 459 6.85 -14.28 -12.25
CA LEU A 459 7.65 -13.11 -11.88
C LEU A 459 7.06 -12.39 -10.66
N VAL A 460 5.74 -12.23 -10.67
CA VAL A 460 5.02 -11.52 -9.60
C VAL A 460 4.85 -12.36 -8.36
N TYR A 461 4.71 -13.68 -8.49
CA TYR A 461 4.77 -14.60 -7.36
C TYR A 461 6.07 -14.40 -6.56
N TYR A 462 7.23 -14.38 -7.22
CA TYR A 462 8.50 -14.14 -6.53
C TYR A 462 8.59 -12.73 -5.93
N PHE A 463 8.10 -11.71 -6.64
CA PHE A 463 8.08 -10.34 -6.13
C PHE A 463 7.22 -10.20 -4.86
N CYS A 464 6.01 -10.75 -4.86
CA CYS A 464 5.11 -10.71 -3.70
C CYS A 464 5.68 -11.51 -2.52
N ASN A 465 6.28 -12.67 -2.76
CA ASN A 465 6.86 -13.50 -1.69
C ASN A 465 8.13 -12.90 -1.07
N LEU A 466 8.95 -12.21 -1.86
CA LEU A 466 10.12 -11.50 -1.32
C LEU A 466 9.71 -10.26 -0.51
N MET A 467 8.55 -9.65 -0.82
CA MET A 467 8.13 -8.35 -0.27
C MET A 467 9.25 -7.30 -0.30
N PRO A 468 9.85 -6.99 -1.46
CA PRO A 468 11.12 -6.27 -1.54
C PRO A 468 11.02 -4.78 -1.23
N LEU A 469 9.81 -4.26 -0.96
CA LEU A 469 9.56 -2.86 -0.64
C LEU A 469 9.12 -2.69 0.81
N SER A 470 9.51 -1.58 1.43
CA SER A 470 9.08 -1.20 2.78
C SER A 470 7.57 -1.08 2.93
N ARG A 471 6.87 -0.64 1.88
CA ARG A 471 5.40 -0.53 1.77
C ARG A 471 4.99 -0.64 0.30
N GLY A 472 3.75 -1.03 0.03
CA GLY A 472 3.16 -0.93 -1.30
C GLY A 472 3.57 -2.00 -2.32
N SER A 473 4.24 -3.08 -1.90
CA SER A 473 4.62 -4.20 -2.79
C SER A 473 3.45 -4.73 -3.60
N SER A 474 2.28 -4.88 -2.96
CA SER A 474 1.08 -5.44 -3.58
C SER A 474 0.54 -4.60 -4.75
N VAL A 475 0.33 -3.30 -4.53
CA VAL A 475 -0.20 -2.42 -5.57
C VAL A 475 0.78 -2.22 -6.72
N VAL A 476 2.09 -2.19 -6.42
CA VAL A 476 3.17 -2.16 -7.42
C VAL A 476 3.15 -3.44 -8.26
N ALA A 477 3.11 -4.60 -7.61
CA ALA A 477 3.04 -5.89 -8.28
C ALA A 477 1.82 -5.99 -9.21
N TYR A 478 0.64 -5.60 -8.72
CA TYR A 478 -0.59 -5.64 -9.50
C TYR A 478 -0.54 -4.74 -10.74
N SER A 479 0.00 -3.52 -10.59
CA SER A 479 0.18 -2.59 -11.71
C SER A 479 1.14 -3.15 -12.77
N VAL A 480 2.20 -3.82 -12.32
CA VAL A 480 3.17 -4.47 -13.22
C VAL A 480 2.56 -5.68 -13.94
N VAL A 481 1.82 -6.56 -13.24
CA VAL A 481 1.08 -7.67 -13.87
C VAL A 481 0.13 -7.13 -14.93
N MET A 482 -0.69 -6.15 -14.55
CA MET A 482 -1.72 -5.59 -15.41
C MET A 482 -1.08 -4.98 -16.67
N GLY A 483 -0.01 -4.20 -16.50
CA GLY A 483 0.72 -3.60 -17.61
C GLY A 483 1.39 -4.63 -18.51
N ALA A 484 1.97 -5.68 -17.92
CA ALA A 484 2.63 -6.77 -18.65
C ALA A 484 1.65 -7.62 -19.46
N LEU A 485 0.46 -7.93 -18.90
CA LEU A 485 -0.61 -8.62 -19.61
C LEU A 485 -1.18 -7.75 -20.74
N MET A 486 -1.33 -6.45 -20.51
CA MET A 486 -1.73 -5.52 -21.56
C MET A 486 -0.68 -5.44 -22.68
N ALA A 487 0.61 -5.55 -22.34
CA ALA A 487 1.67 -5.58 -23.35
C ALA A 487 1.59 -6.83 -24.25
N SER A 488 1.05 -7.96 -23.76
CA SER A 488 0.85 -9.20 -24.54
C SER A 488 -0.45 -9.21 -25.35
N GLY A 489 -1.19 -8.09 -25.39
CA GLY A 489 -2.46 -7.96 -26.10
C GLY A 489 -3.66 -8.57 -25.35
N LYS A 490 -3.46 -9.00 -24.10
CA LYS A 490 -4.55 -9.39 -23.18
C LYS A 490 -5.11 -8.13 -22.52
N GLU A 491 -6.29 -8.26 -21.95
CA GLU A 491 -7.10 -7.12 -21.53
C GLU A 491 -7.64 -7.35 -20.14
N VAL A 492 -7.82 -6.25 -19.40
CA VAL A 492 -8.33 -6.33 -18.05
C VAL A 492 -9.73 -5.73 -18.00
N ILE A 493 -10.73 -6.61 -17.98
CA ILE A 493 -12.16 -6.24 -18.10
C ILE A 493 -12.93 -6.27 -16.77
N GLY A 494 -12.29 -6.64 -15.65
CA GLY A 494 -12.97 -6.85 -14.37
C GLY A 494 -12.26 -6.22 -13.18
N ARG A 495 -13.04 -5.81 -12.18
CA ARG A 495 -12.54 -5.44 -10.85
C ARG A 495 -12.05 -6.70 -10.14
N ILE A 496 -11.13 -6.54 -9.19
CA ILE A 496 -10.82 -7.59 -8.21
C ILE A 496 -12.15 -8.06 -7.57
N PRO A 497 -12.49 -9.36 -7.58
CA PRO A 497 -13.77 -9.83 -7.04
C PRO A 497 -13.95 -9.43 -5.57
N LYS A 498 -15.19 -9.15 -5.18
CA LYS A 498 -15.52 -8.76 -3.80
C LYS A 498 -15.03 -9.83 -2.80
N GLY A 499 -14.32 -9.40 -1.76
CA GLY A 499 -13.74 -10.32 -0.77
C GLY A 499 -12.31 -10.79 -1.04
N LYS A 500 -11.63 -10.28 -2.08
CA LYS A 500 -10.31 -10.78 -2.52
C LYS A 500 -9.14 -9.83 -2.22
N LEU A 501 -8.02 -10.34 -1.66
CA LEU A 501 -6.73 -9.65 -1.46
C LEU A 501 -5.64 -10.36 -2.28
N VAL A 502 -5.25 -9.78 -3.42
CA VAL A 502 -4.45 -10.45 -4.45
C VAL A 502 -3.00 -10.71 -4.01
N ASP A 503 -2.44 -9.85 -3.18
CA ASP A 503 -1.14 -10.05 -2.53
C ASP A 503 -1.18 -11.21 -1.54
N PHE A 504 -2.27 -11.32 -0.77
CA PHE A 504 -2.44 -12.39 0.19
C PHE A 504 -2.79 -13.73 -0.47
N GLU A 505 -3.53 -13.71 -1.59
CA GLU A 505 -3.84 -14.90 -2.39
C GLU A 505 -2.62 -15.40 -3.16
N ALA A 506 -1.78 -14.52 -3.69
CA ALA A 506 -0.51 -14.93 -4.30
C ALA A 506 0.43 -15.64 -3.31
N MET A 507 0.36 -15.29 -2.02
CA MET A 507 1.10 -15.96 -0.95
C MET A 507 0.47 -17.28 -0.49
N THR A 508 -0.79 -17.56 -0.84
CA THR A 508 -1.58 -18.69 -0.29
C THR A 508 -2.21 -19.62 -1.34
N THR A 509 -2.04 -19.35 -2.64
CA THR A 509 -2.69 -20.10 -3.75
C THR A 509 -1.66 -20.84 -4.61
N HIS A 510 -2.11 -21.93 -5.27
CA HIS A 510 -1.23 -22.86 -6.00
C HIS A 510 -1.22 -22.73 -7.55
N SER A 511 -2.11 -21.97 -8.23
CA SER A 511 -2.00 -21.74 -9.69
C SER A 511 -2.76 -20.53 -10.27
N PRO A 512 -2.41 -20.05 -11.51
CA PRO A 512 -2.76 -18.72 -12.03
C PRO A 512 -3.92 -18.61 -13.06
N ASP A 513 -4.67 -19.68 -13.36
CA ASP A 513 -5.32 -19.86 -14.68
C ASP A 513 -6.67 -19.15 -14.96
N SER A 514 -7.13 -18.14 -14.20
CA SER A 514 -8.56 -17.72 -14.24
C SER A 514 -8.87 -16.27 -14.68
N PHE A 515 -8.38 -15.77 -15.84
CA PHE A 515 -8.83 -14.46 -16.37
C PHE A 515 -8.67 -14.24 -17.90
N ILE A 516 -9.72 -13.77 -18.61
CA ILE A 516 -9.75 -13.49 -20.09
C ILE A 516 -10.49 -12.15 -20.43
N ALA A 517 -10.33 -11.64 -21.67
CA ALA A 517 -10.02 -10.28 -22.14
C ALA A 517 -10.92 -9.65 -23.28
N ARG A 518 -10.86 -8.30 -23.57
CA ARG A 518 -11.27 -7.57 -24.83
C ARG A 518 -10.78 -6.09 -25.08
N HIS A 519 -10.09 -5.81 -26.23
CA HIS A 519 -9.30 -4.65 -26.82
C HIS A 519 -9.23 -3.16 -26.29
N ILE A 520 -8.01 -2.62 -26.03
CA ILE A 520 -7.64 -1.19 -25.76
C ILE A 520 -6.93 -0.50 -26.97
N HIS A 521 -7.35 0.73 -27.31
CA HIS A 521 -6.82 1.58 -28.40
C HIS A 521 -5.50 2.31 -28.08
N PHE A 522 -4.84 2.84 -29.12
CA PHE A 522 -3.60 3.63 -29.06
C PHE A 522 -3.72 4.88 -28.16
N LEU A 523 -2.99 4.91 -27.04
CA LEU A 523 -2.85 6.05 -26.13
C LEU A 523 -1.47 6.72 -26.30
N PRO A 524 -1.32 8.03 -26.01
CA PRO A 524 -0.01 8.70 -26.03
C PRO A 524 0.95 8.13 -24.97
N SER A 525 2.26 8.32 -25.18
CA SER A 525 3.28 7.82 -24.24
C SER A 525 3.14 8.49 -22.87
N VAL A 526 2.99 7.72 -21.78
CA VAL A 526 2.93 8.24 -20.41
C VAL A 526 4.22 8.97 -20.06
N ALA A 527 5.37 8.33 -20.25
CA ALA A 527 6.69 8.92 -19.98
C ALA A 527 6.98 10.17 -20.82
N GLY A 528 6.48 10.22 -22.07
CA GLY A 528 6.59 11.41 -22.92
C GLY A 528 5.62 12.53 -22.53
N THR A 529 4.45 12.18 -22.00
CA THR A 529 3.41 13.14 -21.59
C THR A 529 3.72 13.77 -20.24
N PHE A 530 4.25 12.98 -19.30
CA PHE A 530 4.59 13.41 -17.94
C PHE A 530 6.09 13.18 -17.64
N PRO A 531 7.00 13.92 -18.31
CA PRO A 531 8.43 13.64 -18.26
C PRO A 531 9.12 14.08 -16.96
N THR A 532 8.51 14.96 -16.17
CA THR A 532 9.09 15.54 -14.94
C THR A 532 8.22 15.27 -13.71
N THR A 533 8.84 15.31 -12.53
CA THR A 533 8.12 15.17 -11.25
C THR A 533 6.99 16.19 -11.13
N ARG A 534 7.17 17.42 -11.63
CA ARG A 534 6.11 18.44 -11.74
C ARG A 534 4.90 17.91 -12.47
N THR A 535 5.08 17.47 -13.71
CA THR A 535 3.97 17.00 -14.56
C THR A 535 3.26 15.78 -13.99
N MET A 536 3.99 14.92 -13.26
CA MET A 536 3.38 13.82 -12.49
C MET A 536 2.50 14.35 -11.35
N ILE A 537 2.99 15.30 -10.54
CA ILE A 537 2.19 15.87 -9.45
C ILE A 537 0.96 16.62 -9.99
N GLU A 538 1.10 17.35 -11.10
CA GLU A 538 0.00 18.05 -11.78
C GLU A 538 -1.13 17.10 -12.17
N VAL A 539 -0.82 16.02 -12.90
CA VAL A 539 -1.84 15.06 -13.34
C VAL A 539 -2.49 14.32 -12.16
N LEU A 540 -1.73 14.01 -11.11
CA LEU A 540 -2.26 13.37 -9.91
C LEU A 540 -3.25 14.26 -9.13
N ASN A 541 -3.17 15.58 -9.28
CA ASN A 541 -4.04 16.53 -8.60
C ASN A 541 -5.18 17.07 -9.49
N THR A 542 -5.28 16.61 -10.73
CA THR A 542 -6.36 16.99 -11.66
C THR A 542 -7.70 16.36 -11.24
N ASP A 543 -8.80 17.11 -11.24
CA ASP A 543 -10.14 16.51 -11.03
C ASP A 543 -10.75 16.09 -12.36
N SER A 544 -10.82 14.77 -12.58
CA SER A 544 -11.36 14.14 -13.78
C SER A 544 -12.74 13.51 -13.54
N THR A 545 -13.27 13.57 -12.31
CA THR A 545 -14.38 12.70 -11.88
C THR A 545 -15.73 12.99 -12.53
N SER A 546 -15.96 14.24 -12.94
CA SER A 546 -17.12 14.65 -13.75
C SER A 546 -16.94 14.44 -15.25
N HIS A 547 -15.71 14.24 -15.71
CA HIS A 547 -15.35 14.25 -17.14
C HIS A 547 -15.15 12.85 -17.72
N CYS A 548 -14.65 11.92 -16.92
CA CYS A 548 -14.46 10.55 -17.36
C CYS A 548 -15.79 9.78 -17.29
N PRO A 549 -16.21 9.11 -18.38
CA PRO A 549 -17.44 8.34 -18.37
C PRO A 549 -17.34 7.24 -17.32
N LYS A 550 -18.29 7.22 -16.38
CA LYS A 550 -18.50 6.09 -15.47
C LYS A 550 -18.98 4.91 -16.32
N LYS A 551 -18.06 4.10 -16.86
CA LYS A 551 -18.43 2.87 -17.56
C LYS A 551 -19.17 1.96 -16.57
N SER A 552 -20.44 1.70 -16.88
CA SER A 552 -21.35 0.74 -16.25
C SER A 552 -20.91 -0.69 -16.47
#